data_AF-A0AAW2UES5-F1
#
_entry.id   AF-A0AAW2UES5-F1
#
_cell.length_a   1.000
_cell.length_b   1.000
_cell.length_c   1.000
_cell.angle_alpha   90.00
_cell.angle_beta   90.00
_cell.angle_gamma   90.00
#
_symmetry.space_group_name_H-M   'P 1'
#
loop_
_entity.id
_entity.type
_entity.pdbx_description
1 polymer ?
#
loop_
_entity_poly.entity_id
_entity_poly.type
_entity_poly.pdbx_seq_one_letter_code
_entity_poly.pdbx_strand_id
1 'polypeptide(L)'
;MFLRSQLSWNVVIPAQNLDAEGLILQKAILIGLLDEFAAKKASKDIGYFLAVTTLDHIGKGIIRQHSGDLLFPVDFSCITFKMFPGEILEGVVHKILKHGVFVKCGPAEKVYISHLKMADYQYVPGENPCFRNKSSKIEKGTVVRFLVLAEKYDEAEKDFRAVVSLEGDYLGPIN
;
A
#
# COMPACT_ATOMS: atom_id res chain seq x y z
N MET A 1 9.27 -2.35 -0.15
CA MET A 1 9.55 -3.67 0.47
C MET A 1 8.32 -4.25 1.18
N PHE A 2 8.17 -5.58 1.17
CA PHE A 2 7.14 -6.27 1.97
C PHE A 2 7.64 -6.51 3.39
N LEU A 3 6.81 -6.26 4.38
CA LEU A 3 7.16 -6.37 5.80
C LEU A 3 6.16 -7.30 6.49
N ARG A 4 6.65 -8.10 7.44
CA ARG A 4 5.78 -8.74 8.42
C ARG A 4 5.60 -7.77 9.59
N SER A 5 4.36 -7.56 10.01
CA SER A 5 4.02 -6.70 11.16
C SER A 5 3.10 -7.45 12.11
N GLN A 6 3.22 -7.16 13.40
CA GLN A 6 2.29 -7.63 14.44
C GLN A 6 1.50 -6.44 14.96
N LEU A 7 0.19 -6.62 15.11
CA LEU A 7 -0.75 -5.57 15.49
C LEU A 7 -1.75 -6.08 16.50
N SER A 8 -2.26 -5.15 17.30
CA SER A 8 -3.31 -5.38 18.30
C SER A 8 -4.48 -4.46 18.02
N TRP A 9 -5.62 -5.00 17.58
CA TRP A 9 -6.84 -4.24 17.30
C TRP A 9 -8.00 -4.67 18.20
N ASN A 10 -8.94 -3.77 18.42
CA ASN A 10 -10.18 -4.08 19.12
C ASN A 10 -11.28 -4.36 18.10
N VAL A 11 -11.68 -5.61 17.98
CA VAL A 11 -12.75 -6.05 17.07
C VAL A 11 -14.08 -6.02 17.82
N VAL A 12 -15.08 -5.33 17.26
CA VAL A 12 -16.41 -5.23 17.85
C VAL A 12 -17.37 -6.22 17.19
N ILE A 13 -18.00 -7.06 17.99
CA ILE A 13 -19.01 -8.03 17.55
C ILE A 13 -20.37 -7.61 18.10
N PRO A 14 -21.34 -7.28 17.21
CA PRO A 14 -22.70 -6.98 17.60
C PRO A 14 -23.32 -8.14 18.40
N ALA A 15 -24.06 -7.82 19.47
CA ALA A 15 -24.65 -8.86 20.33
C ALA A 15 -25.61 -9.81 19.58
N GLN A 16 -26.20 -9.32 18.49
CA GLN A 16 -27.10 -10.08 17.61
C GLN A 16 -26.40 -11.21 16.83
N ASN A 17 -25.08 -11.11 16.68
CA ASN A 17 -24.27 -12.09 15.95
C ASN A 17 -23.66 -13.14 16.90
N LEU A 18 -24.06 -13.14 18.17
CA LEU A 18 -23.60 -14.07 19.19
C LEU A 18 -24.58 -15.24 19.32
N ASP A 19 -24.37 -16.29 18.53
CA ASP A 19 -25.07 -17.56 18.74
C ASP A 19 -24.31 -18.42 19.77
N ALA A 20 -25.04 -19.27 20.51
CA ALA A 20 -24.60 -19.93 21.75
C ALA A 20 -23.45 -20.96 21.60
N GLU A 21 -22.89 -21.17 20.40
CA GLU A 21 -21.81 -22.13 20.15
C GLU A 21 -20.45 -21.43 19.93
N GLY A 22 -19.46 -21.73 20.78
CA GLY A 22 -18.17 -21.02 20.79
C GLY A 22 -17.34 -21.06 19.49
N LEU A 23 -17.56 -22.04 18.60
CA LEU A 23 -16.94 -22.08 17.26
C LEU A 23 -17.44 -20.93 16.35
N ILE A 24 -18.67 -20.46 16.57
CA ILE A 24 -19.27 -19.34 15.83
C ILE A 24 -18.62 -18.02 16.26
N LEU A 25 -18.27 -17.88 17.55
CA LEU A 25 -17.67 -16.65 18.08
C LEU A 25 -16.27 -16.39 17.51
N GLN A 26 -15.38 -17.38 17.51
CA GLN A 26 -14.03 -17.20 16.93
C GLN A 26 -14.10 -16.84 15.45
N LYS A 27 -15.02 -17.48 14.71
CA LYS A 27 -15.27 -17.16 13.31
C LYS A 27 -15.79 -15.74 13.13
N ALA A 28 -16.72 -15.29 13.98
CA ALA A 28 -17.23 -13.92 13.95
C ALA A 28 -16.13 -12.88 14.22
N ILE A 29 -15.23 -13.16 15.18
CA ILE A 29 -14.07 -12.30 15.49
C ILE A 29 -13.12 -12.24 14.29
N LEU A 30 -12.82 -13.38 13.67
CA LEU A 30 -11.97 -13.41 12.49
C LEU A 30 -12.58 -12.65 11.31
N ILE A 31 -13.88 -12.84 11.04
CA ILE A 31 -14.59 -12.10 9.99
C ILE A 31 -14.53 -10.60 10.27
N GLY A 32 -14.86 -10.18 11.50
CA GLY A 32 -14.79 -8.77 11.89
C GLY A 32 -13.38 -8.17 11.75
N LEU A 33 -12.35 -8.92 12.14
CA LEU A 33 -10.95 -8.52 11.93
C LEU A 33 -10.65 -8.33 10.44
N LEU A 34 -11.01 -9.31 9.60
CA LEU A 34 -10.74 -9.27 8.16
C LEU A 34 -11.49 -8.13 7.47
N ASP A 35 -12.74 -7.87 7.85
CA ASP A 35 -13.55 -6.77 7.33
C ASP A 35 -12.94 -5.40 7.72
N GLU A 36 -12.59 -5.21 8.99
CA GLU A 36 -11.90 -4.00 9.45
C GLU A 36 -10.52 -3.82 8.80
N PHE A 37 -9.81 -4.91 8.54
CA PHE A 37 -8.50 -4.88 7.89
C PHE A 37 -8.63 -4.49 6.42
N ALA A 38 -9.57 -5.09 5.70
CA ALA A 38 -9.83 -4.78 4.30
C ALA A 38 -10.33 -3.34 4.10
N ALA A 39 -11.03 -2.77 5.09
CA ALA A 39 -11.47 -1.38 5.06
C ALA A 39 -10.33 -0.36 5.26
N LYS A 40 -9.17 -0.77 5.78
CA LYS A 40 -8.02 0.12 6.02
C LYS A 40 -7.00 0.01 4.88
N LYS A 41 -6.68 1.15 4.27
CA LYS A 41 -5.72 1.22 3.17
C LYS A 41 -4.26 1.14 3.63
N ALA A 42 -3.86 2.06 4.50
CA ALA A 42 -2.48 2.16 4.97
C ALA A 42 -2.41 2.94 6.28
N SER A 43 -1.29 2.76 6.99
CA SER A 43 -0.91 3.59 8.14
C SER A 43 0.50 4.14 7.96
N LYS A 44 0.78 5.26 8.63
CA LYS A 44 2.06 5.96 8.54
C LYS A 44 3.24 5.05 8.89
N ASP A 45 3.12 4.25 9.94
CA ASP A 45 4.26 3.54 10.52
C ASP A 45 4.64 2.30 9.72
N ILE A 46 3.65 1.46 9.38
CA ILE A 46 3.87 0.13 8.79
C ILE A 46 3.52 0.04 7.29
N GLY A 47 2.97 1.10 6.70
CA GLY A 47 2.69 1.16 5.27
C GLY A 47 1.30 0.66 4.88
N TYR A 48 1.17 0.21 3.63
CA TYR A 48 -0.05 -0.33 3.07
C TYR A 48 -0.37 -1.71 3.67
N PHE A 49 -1.61 -1.91 4.08
CA PHE A 49 -2.10 -3.20 4.54
C PHE A 49 -2.35 -4.11 3.34
N LEU A 50 -1.82 -5.33 3.36
CA LEU A 50 -1.99 -6.27 2.26
C LEU A 50 -2.80 -7.50 2.64
N ALA A 51 -2.37 -8.21 3.68
CA ALA A 51 -3.04 -9.44 4.10
C ALA A 51 -2.77 -9.76 5.57
N VAL A 52 -3.80 -10.21 6.29
CA VAL A 52 -3.63 -10.88 7.58
C VAL A 52 -3.05 -12.27 7.33
N THR A 53 -2.06 -12.68 8.11
CA THR A 53 -1.40 -13.98 7.96
C THR A 53 -1.73 -14.96 9.09
N THR A 54 -1.75 -14.48 10.33
CA THR A 54 -2.07 -15.33 11.50
C THR A 54 -2.90 -14.54 12.50
N LEU A 55 -3.85 -15.23 13.12
CA LEU A 55 -4.55 -14.78 14.31
C LEU A 55 -3.76 -15.30 15.52
N ASP A 56 -3.04 -14.43 16.21
CA ASP A 56 -2.04 -14.82 17.19
C ASP A 56 -2.67 -15.00 18.58
N HIS A 57 -3.55 -14.08 18.99
CA HIS A 57 -4.24 -14.16 20.28
C HIS A 57 -5.58 -13.40 20.26
N ILE A 58 -6.59 -13.95 20.94
CA ILE A 58 -7.89 -13.30 21.18
C ILE A 58 -8.04 -13.11 22.69
N GLY A 59 -8.07 -11.86 23.12
CA GLY A 59 -8.30 -11.47 24.50
C GLY A 59 -9.75 -11.74 24.95
N LYS A 60 -10.00 -11.57 26.24
CA LYS A 60 -11.34 -11.73 26.81
C LYS A 60 -12.28 -10.65 26.25
N GLY A 61 -13.50 -11.05 25.90
CA GLY A 61 -14.55 -10.14 25.45
C GLY A 61 -14.97 -9.16 26.55
N ILE A 62 -15.08 -7.89 26.19
CA ILE A 62 -15.48 -6.79 27.06
C ILE A 62 -16.83 -6.28 26.56
N ILE A 63 -17.84 -6.26 27.43
CA ILE A 63 -19.16 -5.70 27.08
C ILE A 63 -19.05 -4.19 27.03
N ARG A 64 -19.39 -3.58 25.88
CA ARG A 64 -19.45 -2.13 25.73
C ARG A 64 -20.69 -1.61 26.46
N GLN A 65 -20.47 -0.64 27.34
CA GLN A 65 -21.56 0.05 28.02
C GLN A 65 -22.48 0.71 26.98
N HIS A 66 -23.80 0.66 27.21
CA HIS A 66 -24.88 1.24 26.38
C HIS A 66 -25.31 0.44 25.15
N SER A 67 -24.40 -0.19 24.39
CA SER A 67 -24.81 -1.00 23.22
C SER A 67 -25.00 -2.48 23.53
N GLY A 68 -24.29 -3.01 24.54
CA GLY A 68 -24.29 -4.44 24.84
C GLY A 68 -23.43 -5.28 23.88
N ASP A 69 -22.77 -4.65 22.90
CA ASP A 69 -21.84 -5.32 21.99
C ASP A 69 -20.61 -5.82 22.73
N LEU A 70 -19.97 -6.85 22.17
CA LEU A 70 -18.71 -7.37 22.69
C LEU A 70 -17.52 -6.77 21.93
N LEU A 71 -16.52 -6.34 22.67
CA LEU A 71 -15.23 -5.90 22.15
C LEU A 71 -14.17 -6.93 22.52
N PHE A 72 -13.45 -7.44 21.52
CA PHE A 72 -12.35 -8.38 21.70
C PHE A 72 -11.03 -7.70 21.31
N PRO A 73 -10.05 -7.57 22.21
CA PRO A 73 -8.68 -7.27 21.84
C PRO A 73 -8.10 -8.45 21.07
N VAL A 74 -7.56 -8.20 19.89
CA VAL A 74 -7.07 -9.24 18.97
C VAL A 74 -5.66 -8.89 18.53
N ASP A 75 -4.72 -9.79 18.80
CA ASP A 75 -3.35 -9.73 18.31
C ASP A 75 -3.23 -10.60 17.06
N PHE A 76 -2.65 -10.05 16.00
CA PHE A 76 -2.52 -10.75 14.72
C PHE A 76 -1.25 -10.30 13.98
N SER A 77 -0.76 -11.19 13.11
CA SER A 77 0.31 -10.87 12.16
C SER A 77 -0.29 -10.54 10.79
N CYS A 78 0.36 -9.62 10.08
CA CYS A 78 0.00 -9.27 8.71
C CYS A 78 1.22 -9.00 7.84
N ILE A 79 1.02 -9.02 6.53
CA ILE A 79 1.97 -8.51 5.54
C ILE A 79 1.55 -7.08 5.19
N THR A 80 2.52 -6.18 5.20
CA THR A 80 2.38 -4.80 4.73
C THR A 80 3.38 -4.49 3.62
N PHE A 81 3.19 -3.38 2.93
CA PHE A 81 4.14 -2.85 1.95
C PHE A 81 4.48 -1.39 2.27
N LYS A 82 5.76 -1.08 2.34
CA LYS A 82 6.25 0.30 2.52
C LYS A 82 7.49 0.51 1.66
N MET A 83 7.57 1.67 1.00
CA MET A 83 8.76 2.08 0.26
C MET A 83 9.66 2.88 1.19
N PHE A 84 10.97 2.66 1.10
CA PHE A 84 11.94 3.40 1.89
C PHE A 84 12.88 4.23 1.00
N PRO A 85 13.26 5.44 1.42
CA PRO A 85 14.30 6.20 0.73
C PRO A 85 15.58 5.38 0.57
N GLY A 86 16.18 5.43 -0.62
CA GLY A 86 17.36 4.65 -0.99
C GLY A 86 17.07 3.28 -1.59
N GLU A 87 15.82 2.79 -1.55
CA GLU A 87 15.46 1.53 -2.22
C GLU A 87 15.45 1.68 -3.75
N ILE A 88 15.92 0.66 -4.45
CA ILE A 88 15.71 0.51 -5.89
C ILE A 88 14.51 -0.44 -6.07
N LEU A 89 13.46 0.05 -6.73
CA LEU A 89 12.22 -0.68 -6.95
C LEU A 89 11.82 -0.63 -8.42
N GLU A 90 10.90 -1.51 -8.79
CA GLU A 90 10.31 -1.57 -10.12
C GLU A 90 8.81 -1.27 -10.04
N GLY A 91 8.28 -0.65 -11.08
CA GLY A 91 6.86 -0.37 -11.17
C GLY A 91 6.41 -0.10 -12.60
N VAL A 92 5.10 -0.08 -12.79
CA VAL A 92 4.47 0.05 -14.10
C VAL A 92 3.96 1.47 -14.28
N VAL A 93 4.36 2.12 -15.36
CA VAL A 93 3.86 3.45 -15.72
C VAL A 93 2.37 3.37 -16.03
N HIS A 94 1.55 4.15 -15.33
CA HIS A 94 0.09 4.18 -15.56
C HIS A 94 -0.42 5.52 -16.10
N LYS A 95 0.32 6.60 -15.88
CA LYS A 95 -0.05 7.95 -16.33
C LYS A 95 1.17 8.78 -16.69
N ILE A 96 1.09 9.47 -17.83
CA ILE A 96 2.17 10.31 -18.36
C ILE A 96 1.66 11.74 -18.49
N LEU A 97 2.47 12.69 -18.03
CA LEU A 97 2.21 14.12 -18.11
C LEU A 97 3.45 14.82 -18.68
N LYS A 98 3.27 16.04 -19.20
CA LYS A 98 4.39 16.85 -19.72
C LYS A 98 5.54 17.04 -18.73
N HIS A 99 5.24 17.12 -17.43
CA HIS A 99 6.21 17.43 -16.37
C HIS A 99 6.79 16.18 -15.69
N GLY A 100 6.28 14.98 -16.00
CA GLY A 100 6.73 13.74 -15.38
C GLY A 100 5.76 12.57 -15.55
N VAL A 101 6.03 11.49 -14.84
CA VAL A 101 5.38 10.20 -15.02
C VAL A 101 4.92 9.67 -13.66
N PHE A 102 3.74 9.06 -13.63
CA PHE A 102 3.25 8.31 -12.48
C PHE A 102 3.39 6.81 -12.70
N VAL A 103 3.92 6.16 -11.69
CA VAL A 103 4.24 4.74 -11.66
C VAL A 103 3.43 4.07 -10.56
N LYS A 104 2.98 2.84 -10.82
CA LYS A 104 2.36 1.97 -9.83
C LYS A 104 3.42 0.96 -9.36
N CYS A 105 3.71 0.96 -8.07
CA CYS A 105 4.64 0.03 -7.42
C CYS A 105 3.90 -0.69 -6.28
N GLY A 106 3.52 -1.94 -6.51
CA GLY A 106 2.61 -2.65 -5.61
C GLY A 106 1.30 -1.88 -5.40
N PRO A 107 0.88 -1.61 -4.14
CA PRO A 107 -0.32 -0.81 -3.84
C PRO A 107 -0.11 0.70 -3.99
N ALA A 108 1.14 1.18 -4.15
CA ALA A 108 1.44 2.61 -4.24
C ALA A 108 1.25 3.11 -5.69
N GLU A 109 0.24 3.95 -5.90
CA GLU A 109 -0.08 4.52 -7.23
C GLU A 109 0.41 5.96 -7.41
N LYS A 110 0.71 6.65 -6.31
CA LYS A 110 1.19 8.04 -6.27
C LYS A 110 2.72 8.11 -6.22
N VAL A 111 3.39 7.26 -7.01
CA VAL A 111 4.85 7.30 -7.20
C VAL A 111 5.14 8.17 -8.42
N TYR A 112 5.86 9.27 -8.22
CA TYR A 112 6.06 10.30 -9.23
C TYR A 112 7.53 10.44 -9.62
N ILE A 113 7.80 10.39 -10.92
CA ILE A 113 9.10 10.68 -11.52
C ILE A 113 9.00 12.05 -12.22
N SER A 114 9.74 13.03 -11.73
CA SER A 114 9.85 14.32 -12.42
C SER A 114 10.64 14.17 -13.73
N HIS A 115 10.30 14.92 -14.78
CA HIS A 115 11.12 14.97 -16.00
C HIS A 115 12.57 15.39 -15.72
N LEU A 116 12.80 16.18 -14.67
CA LEU A 116 14.14 16.56 -14.22
C LEU A 116 14.95 15.37 -13.70
N LYS A 117 14.28 14.29 -13.30
CA LYS A 117 14.87 13.04 -12.80
C LYS A 117 14.89 11.92 -13.83
N MET A 118 14.61 12.24 -15.09
CA MET A 118 14.69 11.35 -16.25
C MET A 118 15.69 11.92 -17.25
N ALA A 119 16.96 11.97 -16.85
CA ALA A 119 18.02 12.51 -17.70
C ALA A 119 17.98 11.84 -19.09
N ASP A 120 18.22 12.64 -20.14
CA ASP A 120 18.18 12.25 -21.55
C ASP A 120 16.81 11.91 -22.16
N TYR A 121 15.72 11.88 -21.37
CA TYR A 121 14.38 11.68 -21.91
C TYR A 121 13.70 13.00 -22.24
N GLN A 122 13.09 13.06 -23.42
CA GLN A 122 12.30 14.20 -23.87
C GLN A 122 10.82 13.82 -23.96
N TYR A 123 9.95 14.72 -23.52
CA TYR A 123 8.52 14.56 -23.64
C TYR A 123 8.07 14.68 -25.10
N VAL A 124 7.34 13.69 -25.59
CA VAL A 124 6.74 13.65 -26.91
C VAL A 124 5.22 13.75 -26.74
N PRO A 125 4.58 14.86 -27.17
CA PRO A 125 3.13 15.00 -27.13
C PRO A 125 2.46 14.14 -28.21
N GLY A 126 1.19 13.79 -28.02
CA GLY A 126 0.39 13.05 -28.99
C GLY A 126 -0.81 12.39 -28.32
N GLU A 127 -1.54 11.57 -29.08
CA GLU A 127 -2.63 10.73 -28.55
C GLU A 127 -2.10 9.75 -27.49
N ASN A 128 -0.89 9.23 -27.70
CA ASN A 128 -0.14 8.40 -26.75
C ASN A 128 1.13 9.14 -26.31
N PRO A 129 1.05 10.03 -25.31
CA PRO A 129 2.21 10.79 -24.85
C PRO A 129 3.26 9.86 -24.24
N CYS A 130 4.52 10.13 -24.49
CA CYS A 130 5.63 9.34 -23.95
C CYS A 130 6.86 10.20 -23.64
N PHE A 131 7.78 9.63 -22.87
CA PHE A 131 9.14 10.15 -22.74
C PHE A 131 10.07 9.27 -23.57
N ARG A 132 10.88 9.86 -24.45
CA ARG A 132 11.75 9.12 -25.37
C ARG A 132 13.17 9.65 -25.30
N ASN A 133 14.14 8.73 -25.30
CA ASN A 133 15.54 9.03 -25.54
C ASN A 133 16.03 8.25 -26.79
N LYS A 134 17.33 8.26 -27.08
CA LYS A 134 17.88 7.61 -28.28
C LYS A 134 17.72 6.09 -28.29
N SER A 135 17.60 5.44 -27.13
CA SER A 135 17.65 3.98 -26.98
C SER A 135 16.33 3.35 -26.53
N SER A 136 15.44 4.13 -25.92
CA SER A 136 14.27 3.59 -25.20
C SER A 136 13.13 4.60 -25.10
N LYS A 137 11.97 4.09 -24.71
CA LYS A 137 10.72 4.85 -24.57
C LYS A 137 10.04 4.46 -23.26
N ILE A 138 9.58 5.46 -22.51
CA ILE A 138 8.73 5.34 -21.34
C ILE A 138 7.31 5.72 -21.78
N GLU A 139 6.43 4.73 -21.87
CA GLU A 139 5.02 4.92 -22.18
C GLU A 139 4.12 4.21 -21.16
N LYS A 140 2.80 4.38 -21.28
CA LYS A 140 1.86 3.66 -20.42
C LYS A 140 2.06 2.15 -20.56
N GLY A 141 2.25 1.46 -19.44
CA GLY A 141 2.54 0.02 -19.40
C GLY A 141 4.03 -0.33 -19.33
N THR A 142 4.94 0.62 -19.57
CA THR A 142 6.38 0.37 -19.42
C THR A 142 6.72 0.04 -17.96
N VAL A 143 7.47 -1.04 -17.75
CA VAL A 143 8.10 -1.34 -16.45
C VAL A 143 9.35 -0.50 -16.33
N VAL A 144 9.49 0.23 -15.22
CA VAL A 144 10.61 1.13 -14.97
C VAL A 144 11.23 0.78 -13.62
N ARG A 145 12.56 0.64 -13.59
CA ARG A 145 13.36 0.56 -12.37
C ARG A 145 13.77 1.97 -11.94
N PHE A 146 13.55 2.30 -10.68
CA PHE A 146 13.79 3.63 -10.13
C PHE A 146 14.35 3.58 -8.71
N LEU A 147 15.05 4.64 -8.32
CA LEU A 147 15.52 4.88 -6.96
C LEU A 147 14.49 5.71 -6.17
N VAL A 148 14.05 5.25 -5.01
CA VAL A 148 13.17 5.99 -4.12
C VAL A 148 13.95 7.11 -3.45
N LEU A 149 13.58 8.38 -3.69
CA LEU A 149 14.24 9.52 -3.06
C LEU A 149 13.59 9.89 -1.73
N ALA A 150 12.26 9.94 -1.71
CA ALA A 150 11.48 10.25 -0.52
C ALA A 150 10.06 9.70 -0.61
N GLU A 151 9.47 9.43 0.54
CA GLU A 151 8.04 9.15 0.71
C GLU A 151 7.41 10.17 1.65
N LYS A 152 6.10 10.36 1.52
CA LYS A 152 5.29 11.08 2.49
C LYS A 152 3.93 10.40 2.67
N TYR A 153 3.56 10.13 3.92
CA TYR A 153 2.20 9.74 4.28
C TYR A 153 1.24 10.95 4.25
N ASP A 154 0.07 10.73 3.65
CA ASP A 154 -1.06 11.64 3.59
C ASP A 154 -2.15 11.15 4.55
N GLU A 155 -2.33 11.85 5.66
CA GLU A 155 -3.25 11.47 6.73
C GLU A 155 -4.72 11.49 6.30
N ALA A 156 -5.10 12.42 5.41
CA ALA A 156 -6.48 12.56 4.95
C ALA A 156 -6.86 11.44 3.98
N GLU A 157 -5.94 11.08 3.09
CA GLU A 157 -6.13 10.04 2.07
C GLU A 157 -5.79 8.63 2.58
N LYS A 158 -5.17 8.54 3.76
CA LYS A 158 -4.59 7.31 4.33
C LYS A 158 -3.72 6.58 3.30
N ASP A 159 -2.84 7.33 2.64
CA ASP A 159 -2.11 6.91 1.45
C ASP A 159 -0.68 7.47 1.45
N PHE A 160 0.21 6.93 0.63
CA PHE A 160 1.57 7.44 0.46
C PHE A 160 1.75 8.12 -0.88
N ARG A 161 2.62 9.13 -0.90
CA ARG A 161 3.16 9.75 -2.12
C ARG A 161 4.67 9.53 -2.10
N ALA A 162 5.25 9.19 -3.23
CA ALA A 162 6.70 9.02 -3.34
C ALA A 162 7.24 9.82 -4.52
N VAL A 163 8.43 10.37 -4.35
CA VAL A 163 9.22 10.95 -5.43
C VAL A 163 10.43 10.07 -5.67
N VAL A 164 10.67 9.74 -6.95
CA VAL A 164 11.68 8.74 -7.33
C VAL A 164 12.50 9.23 -8.52
N SER A 165 13.66 8.62 -8.74
CA SER A 165 14.65 9.03 -9.73
C SER A 165 15.02 7.91 -10.70
N LEU A 166 15.33 8.29 -11.94
CA LEU A 166 16.02 7.44 -12.92
C LEU A 166 17.49 7.85 -13.09
N GLU A 167 17.98 8.80 -12.29
CA GLU A 167 19.41 9.16 -12.25
C GLU A 167 20.20 8.08 -11.51
N GLY A 168 21.15 7.45 -12.21
CA GLY A 168 22.02 6.41 -11.66
C GLY A 168 22.19 5.25 -12.64
N ASP A 169 23.16 4.40 -12.36
CA ASP A 169 23.45 3.24 -13.20
C ASP A 169 22.33 2.19 -13.08
N TYR A 170 22.00 1.55 -14.21
CA TYR A 170 21.01 0.47 -14.31
C TYR A 170 19.56 0.84 -13.93
N LEU A 171 19.22 2.13 -13.91
CA LEU A 171 17.85 2.64 -13.76
C LEU A 171 17.21 2.93 -15.12
N GLY A 172 15.87 3.03 -15.15
CA GLY A 172 15.10 3.30 -16.37
C GLY A 172 14.21 2.12 -16.81
N PRO A 173 13.71 2.14 -18.05
CA PRO A 173 12.90 1.07 -18.62
C PRO A 173 13.59 -0.29 -18.56
N ILE A 174 12.83 -1.33 -18.18
CA ILE A 174 13.27 -2.72 -18.22
C ILE A 174 12.63 -3.37 -19.44
N ASN A 175 13.48 -3.87 -20.34
CA ASN A 175 13.09 -4.65 -21.51
C ASN A 175 13.46 -6.13 -21.30
#